data_AF-A0A078GCN0-F1
#
_entry.id   AF-A0A078GCN0-F1
#
_cell.length_a   1.000
_cell.length_b   1.000
_cell.length_c   1.000
_cell.angle_alpha   90.00
_cell.angle_beta   90.00
_cell.angle_gamma   90.00
#
_symmetry.space_group_name_H-M   'P 1'
#
loop_
_entity.id
_entity.type
_entity.pdbx_description
1 polymer ?
#
loop_
_entity_poly.entity_id
_entity_poly.type
_entity_poly.pdbx_seq_one_letter_code
_entity_poly.pdbx_strand_id
1 'polypeptide(L)'
;MKKTMEEPSKIMRRSIHTFLKHYDRATTAAALVLPFSAALLLSQPFVSSSSSFLHGKLNMLFRGAGFSFSLDFFNILSLKLSQTLSSSLFTLPFSLTFLLFSKAYIIKLLSNSHGDSSLYYFRLLRTYIWNSFFLLSANASAFALFFVAFNLIEYFGLSSRNFYTLFSLSSAIIYSVILANAFVISNLALISSTSSSSGGYPTILKACLLIQGRTSTALALSLPTNLGLAGVEALFQYRVVSSYYKGDRDITSIALEGTFIAYLYALFLVLDTIVNFLFYQSCVKNDEEQKIGREDEYSIKIQISETENTKICIKGPKSFQEIL
;
A
#
# COMPACT_ATOMS: atom_id res chain seq x y z
N MET A 1 -22.06 12.44 -18.96
CA MET A 1 -22.47 11.86 -17.66
C MET A 1 -21.24 11.23 -17.02
N LYS A 2 -20.70 11.80 -15.94
CA LYS A 2 -19.42 11.37 -15.33
C LYS A 2 -19.62 10.00 -14.67
N LYS A 3 -19.17 8.93 -15.33
CA LYS A 3 -19.29 7.56 -14.80
C LYS A 3 -18.46 7.48 -13.52
N THR A 4 -19.13 7.25 -12.40
CA THR A 4 -18.52 7.21 -11.07
C THR A 4 -17.73 5.91 -10.91
N MET A 5 -16.55 6.03 -10.30
CA MET A 5 -15.71 4.88 -9.94
C MET A 5 -16.53 3.85 -9.16
N GLU A 6 -16.24 2.56 -9.38
CA GLU A 6 -16.92 1.48 -8.67
C GLU A 6 -16.77 1.65 -7.14
N GLU A 7 -17.89 1.47 -6.42
CA GLU A 7 -17.87 1.70 -4.99
C GLU A 7 -16.90 0.76 -4.25
N PRO A 8 -16.18 1.27 -3.23
CA PRO A 8 -15.26 0.46 -2.43
C PRO A 8 -15.96 -0.78 -1.82
N SER A 9 -17.20 -0.62 -1.37
CA SER A 9 -18.03 -1.71 -0.81
C SER A 9 -18.20 -2.87 -1.80
N LYS A 10 -18.43 -2.56 -3.08
CA LYS A 10 -18.65 -3.53 -4.15
C LYS A 10 -17.35 -4.25 -4.51
N ILE A 11 -16.23 -3.53 -4.58
CA ILE A 11 -14.90 -4.12 -4.80
C ILE A 11 -14.54 -5.06 -3.63
N MET A 12 -14.75 -4.63 -2.38
CA MET A 12 -14.50 -5.45 -1.20
C MET A 12 -15.35 -6.73 -1.21
N ARG A 13 -16.67 -6.61 -1.45
CA ARG A 13 -17.57 -7.78 -1.55
C ARG A 13 -17.12 -8.75 -2.65
N ARG A 14 -16.73 -8.24 -3.82
CA ARG A 14 -16.21 -9.07 -4.92
C ARG A 14 -14.88 -9.74 -4.55
N SER A 15 -14.04 -9.07 -3.77
CA SER A 15 -12.76 -9.61 -3.28
C SER A 15 -12.98 -10.79 -2.34
N ILE A 16 -13.86 -10.63 -1.35
CA ILE A 16 -14.25 -11.71 -0.42
C ILE A 16 -14.87 -12.87 -1.19
N HIS A 17 -15.80 -12.59 -2.10
CA HIS A 17 -16.40 -13.63 -2.95
C HIS A 17 -15.33 -14.35 -3.80
N THR A 18 -14.36 -13.63 -4.35
CA THR A 18 -13.28 -14.23 -5.18
C THR A 18 -12.35 -15.10 -4.34
N PHE A 19 -12.03 -14.65 -3.13
CA PHE A 19 -11.27 -15.42 -2.14
C PHE A 19 -11.99 -16.73 -1.78
N LEU A 20 -13.27 -16.65 -1.43
CA LEU A 20 -14.08 -17.83 -1.09
C LEU A 20 -14.28 -18.77 -2.28
N LYS A 21 -14.48 -18.23 -3.49
CA LYS A 21 -14.61 -19.02 -4.72
C LYS A 21 -13.36 -19.85 -5.03
N HIS A 22 -12.17 -19.36 -4.66
CA HIS A 22 -10.89 -20.04 -4.88
C HIS A 22 -10.24 -20.43 -3.56
N TYR A 23 -11.03 -20.85 -2.57
CA TYR A 23 -10.56 -21.10 -1.21
C TYR A 23 -9.35 -22.05 -1.14
N ASP A 24 -9.36 -23.17 -1.87
CA ASP A 24 -8.24 -24.14 -1.86
C ASP A 24 -6.93 -23.52 -2.36
N ARG A 25 -7.00 -22.65 -3.37
CA ARG A 25 -5.82 -21.96 -3.91
C ARG A 25 -5.39 -20.80 -3.02
N ALA A 26 -6.35 -20.11 -2.40
CA ALA A 26 -6.09 -19.04 -1.44
C ALA A 26 -5.43 -19.57 -0.16
N THR A 27 -5.87 -20.73 0.34
CA THR A 27 -5.26 -21.41 1.49
C THR A 27 -3.87 -21.95 1.15
N THR A 28 -3.65 -22.45 -0.06
CA THR A 28 -2.30 -22.80 -0.54
C THR A 28 -1.37 -21.59 -0.55
N ALA A 29 -1.84 -20.44 -1.02
CA ALA A 29 -1.07 -19.20 -1.00
C ALA A 29 -0.82 -18.70 0.44
N ALA A 30 -1.78 -18.91 1.34
CA ALA A 30 -1.65 -18.58 2.77
C ALA A 30 -0.61 -19.49 3.45
N ALA A 31 -0.62 -20.79 3.17
CA ALA A 31 0.40 -21.72 3.64
C ALA A 31 1.80 -21.32 3.15
N LEU A 32 1.90 -20.79 1.93
CA LEU A 32 3.17 -20.35 1.37
C LEU A 32 3.69 -19.05 2.01
N VAL A 33 2.81 -18.11 2.41
CA VAL A 33 3.23 -16.88 3.13
C VAL A 33 3.37 -17.08 4.64
N LEU A 34 2.93 -18.22 5.17
CA LEU A 34 2.97 -18.54 6.61
C LEU A 34 4.36 -18.33 7.26
N PRO A 35 5.50 -18.71 6.63
CA PRO A 35 6.82 -18.47 7.22
C PRO A 35 7.11 -16.98 7.41
N PHE A 36 6.68 -16.15 6.45
CA PHE A 36 6.78 -14.69 6.59
C PHE A 36 5.87 -14.17 7.72
N SER A 37 4.62 -14.63 7.77
CA SER A 37 3.67 -14.22 8.83
C SER A 37 4.19 -14.58 10.23
N ALA A 38 4.71 -15.79 10.41
CA ALA A 38 5.29 -16.23 11.67
C ALA A 38 6.52 -15.40 12.03
N ALA A 39 7.44 -15.18 11.08
CA ALA A 39 8.63 -14.37 11.31
C ALA A 39 8.29 -12.92 11.71
N LEU A 40 7.25 -12.33 11.10
CA LEU A 40 6.80 -10.97 11.39
C LEU A 40 6.12 -10.84 12.76
N LEU A 41 5.29 -11.82 13.14
CA LEU A 41 4.65 -11.80 14.45
C LEU A 41 5.66 -12.03 15.58
N LEU A 42 6.66 -12.89 15.34
CA LEU A 42 7.75 -13.15 16.29
C LEU A 42 8.76 -11.99 16.36
N SER A 43 9.01 -11.26 15.28
CA SER A 43 10.00 -10.18 15.30
C SER A 43 9.59 -9.01 16.22
N GLN A 44 8.29 -8.78 16.42
CA GLN A 44 7.80 -7.71 17.30
C GLN A 44 8.29 -7.84 18.76
N PRO A 45 8.12 -8.99 19.46
CA PRO A 45 8.61 -9.17 20.82
C PRO A 45 10.14 -9.40 20.90
N PHE A 46 10.74 -10.10 19.93
CA PHE A 46 12.13 -10.59 20.05
C PHE A 46 13.21 -9.60 19.63
N VAL A 47 12.86 -8.51 18.92
CA VAL A 47 13.86 -7.58 18.35
C VAL A 47 14.15 -6.37 19.27
N SER A 48 13.78 -6.46 20.54
CA SER A 48 13.93 -5.38 21.54
C SER A 48 15.35 -4.82 21.63
N SER A 49 16.39 -5.65 21.59
CA SER A 49 17.79 -5.19 21.73
C SER A 49 18.30 -4.40 20.51
N SER A 50 18.07 -4.88 19.29
CA SER A 50 18.48 -4.16 18.06
C SER A 50 17.70 -2.86 17.86
N SER A 51 16.45 -2.83 18.33
CA SER A 51 15.62 -1.62 18.30
C SER A 51 16.20 -0.49 19.17
N SER A 52 16.79 -0.81 20.34
CA SER A 52 17.38 0.20 21.22
C SER A 52 18.58 0.94 20.60
N PHE A 53 19.43 0.24 19.83
CA PHE A 53 20.57 0.88 19.16
C PHE A 53 20.11 1.84 18.04
N LEU A 54 19.16 1.40 17.22
CA LEU A 54 18.58 2.22 16.16
C LEU A 54 17.78 3.39 16.74
N HIS A 55 17.01 3.18 17.80
CA HIS A 55 16.30 4.23 18.52
C HIS A 55 17.27 5.28 19.05
N GLY A 56 18.38 4.87 19.67
CA GLY A 56 19.43 5.79 20.12
C GLY A 56 20.02 6.63 18.98
N LYS A 57 20.30 6.01 17.83
CA LYS A 57 20.79 6.73 16.63
C LYS A 57 19.77 7.69 16.04
N LEU A 58 18.51 7.28 15.91
CA LEU A 58 17.43 8.15 15.45
C LEU A 58 17.22 9.32 16.40
N ASN A 59 17.28 9.08 17.71
CA ASN A 59 17.21 10.14 18.71
C ASN A 59 18.38 11.12 18.58
N MET A 60 19.62 10.64 18.37
CA MET A 60 20.75 11.53 18.10
C MET A 60 20.56 12.38 16.85
N LEU A 61 20.00 11.80 15.77
CA LEU A 61 19.69 12.54 14.54
C LEU A 61 18.61 13.59 14.76
N PHE A 62 17.52 13.25 15.45
CA PHE A 62 16.46 14.21 15.76
C PHE A 62 16.97 15.33 16.67
N ARG A 63 17.82 15.00 17.64
CA ARG A 63 18.49 15.99 18.50
C ARG A 63 19.40 16.91 17.70
N GLY A 64 20.18 16.35 16.77
CA GLY A 64 21.04 17.13 15.87
C GLY A 64 20.25 18.04 14.92
N ALA A 65 19.04 17.63 14.56
CA ALA A 65 18.10 18.41 13.76
C ALA A 65 17.28 19.43 14.60
N GLY A 66 17.65 19.70 15.86
CA GLY A 66 17.01 20.72 16.68
C GLY A 66 15.62 20.36 17.21
N PHE A 67 15.08 19.17 16.91
CA PHE A 67 13.80 18.75 17.47
C PHE A 67 13.91 18.61 19.00
N SER A 68 13.16 19.41 19.74
CA SER A 68 13.06 19.27 21.19
C SER A 68 12.18 18.07 21.57
N PHE A 69 12.72 17.16 22.39
CA PHE A 69 12.05 15.95 22.89
C PHE A 69 10.84 16.20 23.81
N SER A 70 10.50 17.46 24.07
CA SER A 70 9.24 17.83 24.74
C SER A 70 7.99 17.47 23.90
N LEU A 71 8.18 17.08 22.64
CA LEU A 71 7.14 16.61 21.74
C LEU A 71 7.05 15.08 21.78
N ASP A 72 6.10 14.55 22.55
CA ASP A 72 5.86 13.10 22.73
C ASP A 72 5.80 12.31 21.41
N PHE A 73 5.30 12.93 20.35
CA PHE A 73 5.19 12.31 19.03
C PHE A 73 6.52 11.84 18.46
N PHE A 74 7.58 12.67 18.48
CA PHE A 74 8.85 12.30 17.82
C PHE A 74 9.57 11.18 18.55
N ASN A 75 9.44 11.10 19.88
CA ASN A 75 9.97 10.01 20.67
C ASN A 75 9.22 8.69 20.40
N ILE A 76 7.89 8.73 20.37
CA ILE A 76 7.07 7.57 20.00
C ILE A 76 7.38 7.13 18.56
N LEU A 77 7.52 8.09 17.65
CA LEU A 77 7.81 7.84 16.25
C LEU A 77 9.20 7.22 16.06
N SER A 78 10.24 7.73 16.73
CA SER A 78 11.59 7.18 16.63
C SER A 78 11.63 5.74 17.17
N LEU A 79 10.91 5.47 18.25
CA LEU A 79 10.75 4.12 18.80
C LEU A 79 10.03 3.21 17.81
N LYS A 80 8.87 3.63 17.29
CA LYS A 80 8.10 2.82 16.33
C LYS A 80 8.84 2.59 15.02
N LEU A 81 9.57 3.58 14.51
CA LEU A 81 10.41 3.40 13.32
C LEU A 81 11.56 2.44 13.57
N SER A 82 12.24 2.53 14.72
CA SER A 82 13.30 1.59 15.06
C SER A 82 12.80 0.15 15.14
N GLN A 83 11.62 -0.05 15.74
CA GLN A 83 10.95 -1.35 15.83
C GLN A 83 10.58 -1.88 14.44
N THR A 84 9.92 -1.05 13.62
CA THR A 84 9.51 -1.43 12.27
C THR A 84 10.71 -1.74 11.37
N LEU A 85 11.77 -0.91 11.40
CA LEU A 85 12.96 -1.11 10.58
C LEU A 85 13.69 -2.39 10.99
N SER A 86 13.86 -2.62 12.28
CA SER A 86 14.54 -3.81 12.78
C SER A 86 13.74 -5.08 12.52
N SER A 87 12.41 -5.01 12.65
CA SER A 87 11.49 -6.09 12.27
C SER A 87 11.52 -6.37 10.76
N SER A 88 11.55 -5.32 9.94
CA SER A 88 11.65 -5.43 8.47
C SER A 88 12.96 -6.07 8.04
N LEU A 89 14.09 -5.70 8.64
CA LEU A 89 15.39 -6.33 8.36
C LEU A 89 15.41 -7.81 8.74
N PHE A 90 14.80 -8.17 9.87
CA PHE A 90 14.68 -9.57 10.30
C PHE A 90 13.80 -10.39 9.35
N THR A 91 12.70 -9.82 8.87
CA THR A 91 11.74 -10.49 7.99
C THR A 91 12.09 -10.41 6.50
N LEU A 92 13.08 -9.61 6.13
CA LEU A 92 13.50 -9.36 4.74
C LEU A 92 13.70 -10.65 3.91
N PRO A 93 14.45 -11.67 4.35
CA PRO A 93 14.63 -12.89 3.55
C PRO A 93 13.30 -13.62 3.29
N PHE A 94 12.42 -13.66 4.29
CA PHE A 94 11.09 -14.26 4.15
C PHE A 94 10.15 -13.42 3.28
N SER A 95 10.29 -12.09 3.33
CA SER A 95 9.53 -11.18 2.49
C SER A 95 9.89 -11.37 1.01
N LEU A 96 11.19 -11.39 0.71
CA LEU A 96 11.67 -11.55 -0.66
C LEU A 96 11.31 -12.91 -1.25
N THR A 97 11.26 -13.96 -0.44
CA THR A 97 10.96 -15.33 -0.90
C THR A 97 9.47 -15.65 -0.80
N PHE A 98 8.99 -15.97 0.41
CA PHE A 98 7.65 -16.48 0.67
C PHE A 98 6.55 -15.46 0.37
N LEU A 99 6.68 -14.20 0.82
CA LEU A 99 5.65 -13.20 0.58
C LEU A 99 5.54 -12.82 -0.91
N LEU A 100 6.65 -12.53 -1.57
CA LEU A 100 6.62 -12.18 -2.99
C LEU A 100 6.14 -13.35 -3.86
N PHE A 101 6.54 -14.59 -3.54
CA PHE A 101 6.07 -15.75 -4.28
C PHE A 101 4.57 -15.99 -4.07
N SER A 102 4.03 -15.81 -2.85
CA SER A 102 2.59 -15.90 -2.59
C SER A 102 1.81 -14.82 -3.36
N LYS A 103 2.30 -13.58 -3.35
CA LYS A 103 1.70 -12.49 -4.12
C LYS A 103 1.73 -12.78 -5.63
N ALA A 104 2.86 -13.25 -6.15
CA ALA A 104 2.99 -13.62 -7.56
C ALA A 104 2.05 -14.77 -7.95
N TYR A 105 1.90 -15.78 -7.09
CA TYR A 105 0.99 -16.90 -7.30
C TYR A 105 -0.48 -16.44 -7.39
N ILE A 106 -0.94 -15.62 -6.45
CA ILE A 106 -2.30 -15.07 -6.46
C ILE A 106 -2.54 -14.18 -7.68
N ILE A 107 -1.61 -13.30 -8.01
CA ILE A 107 -1.75 -12.43 -9.18
C ILE A 107 -1.79 -13.25 -10.48
N LYS A 108 -0.96 -14.30 -10.61
CA LYS A 108 -1.00 -15.22 -11.76
C LYS A 108 -2.36 -15.92 -11.85
N LEU A 109 -2.86 -16.41 -10.72
CA LEU A 109 -4.18 -17.05 -10.62
C LEU A 109 -5.31 -16.11 -11.07
N LEU A 110 -5.30 -14.84 -10.63
CA LEU A 110 -6.37 -13.90 -10.95
C LEU A 110 -6.24 -13.30 -12.36
N SER A 111 -5.02 -13.20 -12.90
CA SER A 111 -4.78 -12.67 -14.24
C SER A 111 -5.04 -13.67 -15.36
N ASN A 112 -5.22 -14.96 -15.05
CA ASN A 112 -5.31 -16.05 -16.04
C ASN A 112 -4.16 -16.04 -17.06
N SER A 113 -2.98 -15.53 -16.67
CA SER A 113 -1.83 -15.41 -17.57
C SER A 113 -1.03 -16.71 -17.62
N HIS A 114 -0.74 -17.17 -18.84
CA HIS A 114 0.09 -18.34 -19.10
C HIS A 114 1.61 -18.07 -19.03
N GLY A 115 2.04 -16.85 -18.68
CA GLY A 115 3.46 -16.49 -18.67
C GLY A 115 4.30 -17.20 -17.59
N ASP A 116 5.63 -17.16 -17.80
CA ASP A 116 6.63 -17.79 -16.93
C ASP A 116 6.62 -17.19 -15.52
N SER A 117 6.40 -18.03 -14.51
CA SER A 117 6.33 -17.64 -13.09
C SER A 117 7.60 -16.94 -12.60
N SER A 118 8.77 -17.30 -13.15
CA SER A 118 10.06 -16.68 -12.83
C SER A 118 10.10 -15.21 -13.23
N LEU A 119 9.61 -14.87 -14.42
CA LEU A 119 9.59 -13.49 -14.91
C LEU A 119 8.67 -12.60 -14.08
N TYR A 120 7.53 -13.13 -13.62
CA TYR A 120 6.66 -12.42 -12.68
C TYR A 120 7.39 -12.15 -11.37
N TYR A 121 8.04 -13.16 -10.79
CA TYR A 121 8.79 -13.01 -9.55
C TYR A 121 9.91 -11.95 -9.67
N PHE A 122 10.73 -11.98 -10.72
CA PHE A 122 11.80 -10.99 -10.91
C PHE A 122 11.26 -9.56 -11.09
N ARG A 123 10.12 -9.39 -11.78
CA ARG A 123 9.46 -8.08 -11.91
C ARG A 123 8.92 -7.58 -10.57
N LEU A 124 8.24 -8.44 -9.81
CA LEU A 124 7.78 -8.12 -8.46
C LEU A 124 8.95 -7.78 -7.54
N LEU A 125 10.02 -8.57 -7.56
CA LEU A 125 11.22 -8.35 -6.76
C LEU A 125 11.85 -6.99 -7.07
N ARG A 126 11.98 -6.65 -8.36
CA ARG A 126 12.50 -5.36 -8.79
C ARG A 126 11.61 -4.22 -8.30
N THR A 127 10.30 -4.32 -8.47
CA THR A 127 9.37 -3.29 -7.96
C THR A 127 9.39 -3.23 -6.44
N TYR A 128 9.55 -4.35 -5.73
CA TYR A 128 9.63 -4.39 -4.27
C TYR A 128 10.84 -3.61 -3.75
N ILE A 129 12.01 -3.79 -4.37
CA ILE A 129 13.23 -3.02 -4.02
C ILE A 129 12.99 -1.52 -4.25
N TRP A 130 12.40 -1.15 -5.39
CA TRP A 130 12.06 0.25 -5.66
C TRP A 130 11.00 0.81 -4.69
N ASN A 131 10.04 -0.01 -4.25
CA ASN A 131 9.08 0.37 -3.23
C ASN A 131 9.76 0.62 -1.88
N SER A 132 10.77 -0.17 -1.51
CA SER A 132 11.56 0.10 -0.31
C SER A 132 12.24 1.47 -0.37
N PHE A 133 12.85 1.82 -1.51
CA PHE A 133 13.43 3.16 -1.72
C PHE A 133 12.37 4.27 -1.70
N PHE A 134 11.22 4.03 -2.33
CA PHE A 134 10.10 4.98 -2.35
C PHE A 134 9.55 5.24 -0.94
N LEU A 135 9.32 4.19 -0.15
CA LEU A 135 8.88 4.29 1.24
C LEU A 135 9.94 5.00 2.10
N LEU A 136 11.23 4.66 1.93
CA LEU A 136 12.30 5.35 2.63
C LEU A 136 12.36 6.84 2.27
N SER A 137 12.19 7.18 0.99
CA SER A 137 12.12 8.56 0.52
C SER A 137 10.91 9.29 1.08
N ALA A 138 9.74 8.64 1.21
CA ALA A 138 8.55 9.25 1.79
C ALA A 138 8.71 9.54 3.29
N ASN A 139 9.38 8.64 4.03
CA ASN A 139 9.74 8.88 5.42
C ASN A 139 10.72 10.07 5.54
N ALA A 140 11.78 10.08 4.71
CA ALA A 140 12.78 11.15 4.71
C ALA A 140 12.17 12.51 4.34
N SER A 141 11.29 12.57 3.35
CA SER A 141 10.62 13.81 2.95
C SER A 141 9.67 14.32 4.04
N ALA A 142 8.93 13.43 4.71
CA ALA A 142 8.11 13.82 5.85
C ALA A 142 8.95 14.42 6.99
N PHE A 143 10.12 13.82 7.29
CA PHE A 143 11.04 14.39 8.27
C PHE A 143 11.62 15.74 7.87
N ALA A 144 11.99 15.90 6.60
CA ALA A 144 12.45 17.19 6.09
C ALA A 144 11.35 18.26 6.21
N LEU A 145 10.09 17.92 5.91
CA LEU A 145 8.95 18.83 6.06
C LEU A 145 8.74 19.23 7.53
N PHE A 146 8.79 18.28 8.46
CA PHE A 146 8.66 18.60 9.88
C PHE A 146 9.83 19.43 10.40
N PHE A 147 11.04 19.17 9.91
CA PHE A 147 12.22 19.96 10.26
C PHE A 147 12.04 21.41 9.81
N VAL A 148 11.67 21.65 8.54
CA VAL A 148 11.43 23.00 8.03
C VAL A 148 10.31 23.69 8.81
N ALA A 149 9.19 23.00 9.04
CA ALA A 149 8.06 23.56 9.77
C ALA A 149 8.42 23.92 11.23
N PHE A 150 9.20 23.07 11.91
CA PHE A 150 9.67 23.33 13.26
C PHE A 150 10.58 24.57 13.32
N ASN A 151 11.56 24.67 12.39
CA ASN A 151 12.44 25.83 12.32
C ASN A 151 11.67 27.14 12.04
N LEU A 152 10.61 27.08 11.22
CA LEU A 152 9.75 28.25 10.98
C LEU A 152 9.02 28.68 12.27
N ILE A 153 8.47 27.74 13.03
CA ILE A 153 7.81 28.01 14.31
C ILE A 153 8.78 28.67 15.30
N GLU A 154 10.00 28.17 15.39
CA GLU A 154 11.05 28.75 16.24
C GLU A 154 11.47 30.14 15.76
N TYR A 155 11.65 30.34 14.45
CA TYR A 155 12.01 31.63 13.86
C TYR A 155 10.96 32.72 14.14
N PHE A 156 9.67 32.38 14.09
CA PHE A 156 8.58 33.29 14.44
C PHE A 156 8.38 33.46 15.96
N GLY A 157 9.19 32.81 16.79
CA GLY A 157 9.11 32.91 18.26
C GLY A 157 7.85 32.28 18.85
N LEU A 158 7.19 31.37 18.14
CA LEU A 158 5.93 30.72 18.56
C LEU A 158 6.17 29.57 19.56
N SER A 159 7.03 29.80 20.57
CA SER A 159 7.51 28.80 21.53
C SER A 159 6.51 28.47 22.66
N SER A 160 5.20 28.66 22.42
CA SER A 160 4.19 28.32 23.44
C SER A 160 3.96 26.82 23.50
N ARG A 161 3.67 26.29 24.69
CA ARG A 161 3.36 24.86 24.88
C ARG A 161 2.18 24.40 24.00
N ASN A 162 1.20 25.27 23.77
CA ASN A 162 0.05 24.99 22.92
C ASN A 162 0.43 24.87 21.43
N PHE A 163 1.38 25.68 20.95
CA PHE A 163 1.86 25.56 19.57
C PHE A 163 2.63 24.26 19.36
N TYR A 164 3.44 23.85 20.33
CA TYR A 164 4.13 22.57 20.26
C TYR A 164 3.17 21.37 20.27
N THR A 165 2.13 21.37 21.11
CA THR A 165 1.14 20.28 21.10
C THR A 165 0.34 20.23 19.80
N LEU A 166 -0.05 21.39 19.25
CA LEU A 166 -0.71 21.47 17.94
C LEU A 166 0.21 20.99 16.82
N PHE A 167 1.49 21.37 16.84
CA PHE A 167 2.48 20.91 15.86
C PHE A 167 2.69 19.39 15.95
N SER A 168 2.77 18.84 17.16
CA SER A 168 2.87 17.40 17.41
C SER A 168 1.67 16.64 16.82
N LEU A 169 0.45 17.12 17.10
CA LEU A 169 -0.78 16.50 16.63
C LEU A 169 -0.89 16.59 15.10
N SER A 170 -0.61 17.77 14.54
CA SER A 170 -0.62 18.01 13.10
C SER A 170 0.41 17.14 12.38
N SER A 171 1.63 17.04 12.92
CA SER A 171 2.69 16.18 12.38
C SER A 171 2.29 14.72 12.37
N ALA A 172 1.63 14.22 13.42
CA ALA A 172 1.13 12.85 13.47
C ALA A 172 0.09 12.56 12.38
N ILE A 173 -0.85 13.49 12.17
CA ILE A 173 -1.89 13.36 11.14
C ILE A 173 -1.26 13.39 9.74
N ILE A 174 -0.43 14.40 9.47
CA ILE A 174 0.24 14.56 8.17
C ILE A 174 1.11 13.35 7.85
N TYR A 175 1.89 12.88 8.81
CA TYR A 175 2.75 11.70 8.65
C TYR A 175 1.93 10.46 8.31
N SER A 176 0.81 10.24 9.00
CA SER A 176 -0.09 9.12 8.76
C SER A 176 -0.69 9.16 7.35
N VAL A 177 -1.09 10.35 6.88
CA VAL A 177 -1.61 10.53 5.51
C VAL A 177 -0.54 10.28 4.46
N ILE A 178 0.68 10.78 4.65
CA ILE A 178 1.81 10.54 3.74
C ILE A 178 2.10 9.04 3.64
N LEU A 179 2.23 8.36 4.78
CA LEU A 179 2.51 6.92 4.81
C LEU A 179 1.37 6.11 4.20
N ALA A 180 0.11 6.39 4.55
CA ALA A 180 -1.03 5.66 4.02
C ALA A 180 -1.06 5.72 2.49
N ASN A 181 -0.87 6.91 1.91
CA ASN A 181 -0.78 7.05 0.46
C ASN A 181 0.43 6.31 -0.12
N ALA A 182 1.60 6.39 0.52
CA ALA A 182 2.80 5.69 0.05
C ALA A 182 2.62 4.16 0.06
N PHE A 183 1.97 3.59 1.08
CA PHE A 183 1.64 2.17 1.15
C PHE A 183 0.70 1.74 0.04
N VAL A 184 -0.37 2.49 -0.20
CA VAL A 184 -1.34 2.17 -1.26
C VAL A 184 -0.66 2.24 -2.64
N ILE A 185 0.13 3.28 -2.91
CA ILE A 185 0.88 3.40 -4.18
C ILE A 185 1.85 2.22 -4.33
N SER A 186 2.55 1.82 -3.26
CA SER A 186 3.49 0.69 -3.29
C SER A 186 2.80 -0.64 -3.59
N ASN A 187 1.67 -0.92 -2.93
CA ASN A 187 0.88 -2.13 -3.17
C ASN A 187 0.34 -2.17 -4.60
N LEU A 188 -0.14 -1.03 -5.10
CA LEU A 188 -0.64 -0.92 -6.46
C LEU A 188 0.49 -1.06 -7.50
N ALA A 189 1.67 -0.52 -7.22
CA ALA A 189 2.86 -0.65 -8.08
C ALA A 189 3.28 -2.13 -8.21
N LEU A 190 3.24 -2.91 -7.12
CA LEU A 190 3.54 -4.34 -7.17
C LEU A 190 2.62 -5.07 -8.13
N ILE A 191 1.32 -4.80 -8.09
CA ILE A 191 0.35 -5.41 -9.01
C ILE A 191 0.53 -4.88 -10.44
N SER A 192 0.80 -3.58 -10.60
CA SER A 192 1.05 -2.99 -11.92
C SER A 192 2.29 -3.59 -12.60
N SER A 193 3.28 -4.03 -11.82
CA SER A 193 4.52 -4.66 -12.33
C SER A 193 4.29 -5.98 -13.07
N THR A 194 3.17 -6.67 -12.79
CA THR A 194 2.84 -7.94 -13.43
C THR A 194 2.11 -7.77 -14.76
N SER A 195 1.43 -6.63 -14.92
CA SER A 195 0.69 -6.26 -16.13
C SER A 195 1.58 -5.52 -17.14
N SER A 196 2.65 -4.86 -16.66
CA SER A 196 3.58 -4.10 -17.49
C SER A 196 4.73 -4.95 -18.06
N SER A 197 5.26 -4.52 -19.19
CA SER A 197 6.47 -5.10 -19.80
C SER A 197 7.73 -4.85 -18.96
N SER A 198 7.72 -3.84 -18.08
CA SER A 198 8.83 -3.50 -17.19
C SER A 198 8.40 -3.30 -15.73
N GLY A 199 9.03 -4.03 -14.81
CA GLY A 199 8.99 -3.73 -13.36
C GLY A 199 9.89 -2.56 -12.96
N GLY A 200 9.83 -2.12 -11.70
CA GLY A 200 10.69 -1.07 -11.12
C GLY A 200 10.05 0.32 -11.04
N TYR A 201 10.85 1.38 -11.03
CA TYR A 201 10.35 2.76 -10.85
C TYR A 201 9.22 3.21 -11.81
N PRO A 202 9.17 2.79 -13.10
CA PRO A 202 8.09 3.22 -13.99
C PRO A 202 6.72 2.70 -13.52
N THR A 203 6.69 1.57 -12.82
CA THR A 203 5.46 1.00 -12.25
C THR A 203 4.94 1.81 -11.07
N ILE A 204 5.84 2.46 -10.32
CA ILE A 204 5.49 3.37 -9.22
C ILE A 204 4.88 4.65 -9.78
N LEU A 205 5.51 5.25 -10.81
CA LEU A 205 4.95 6.42 -11.49
C LEU A 205 3.58 6.10 -12.09
N LYS A 206 3.44 4.96 -12.75
CA LYS A 206 2.16 4.48 -13.28
C LYS A 206 1.11 4.32 -12.18
N ALA A 207 1.49 3.76 -11.02
CA ALA A 207 0.59 3.63 -9.88
C ALA A 207 0.18 5.00 -9.32
N CYS A 208 1.11 5.95 -9.23
CA CYS A 208 0.84 7.32 -8.81
C CYS A 208 -0.17 8.04 -9.73
N LEU A 209 -0.01 7.90 -11.04
CA LEU A 209 -0.94 8.48 -12.02
C LEU A 209 -2.32 7.81 -11.94
N LEU A 210 -2.34 6.49 -11.84
CA LEU A 210 -3.59 5.72 -11.81
C LEU A 210 -4.42 6.01 -10.55
N ILE A 211 -3.76 6.34 -9.44
CA ILE A 211 -4.42 6.68 -8.18
C ILE A 211 -4.88 8.14 -8.10
N GLN A 212 -4.41 9.00 -9.01
CA GLN A 212 -4.74 10.42 -9.00
C GLN A 212 -6.26 10.60 -9.18
N GLY A 213 -6.89 11.27 -8.20
CA GLY A 213 -8.35 11.42 -8.16
C GLY A 213 -9.12 10.20 -7.61
N ARG A 214 -8.44 9.14 -7.20
CA ARG A 214 -9.01 7.88 -6.65
C ARG A 214 -8.47 7.50 -5.28
N THR A 215 -7.68 8.38 -4.66
CA THR A 215 -7.01 8.15 -3.37
C THR A 215 -7.99 7.78 -2.26
N SER A 216 -9.13 8.46 -2.16
CA SER A 216 -10.16 8.18 -1.14
C SER A 216 -10.67 6.74 -1.21
N THR A 217 -11.00 6.24 -2.40
CA THR A 217 -11.46 4.85 -2.59
C THR A 217 -10.36 3.84 -2.32
N ALA A 218 -9.13 4.14 -2.73
CA ALA A 218 -7.99 3.28 -2.46
C ALA A 218 -7.72 3.15 -0.95
N LEU A 219 -7.76 4.28 -0.23
CA LEU A 219 -7.64 4.32 1.23
C LEU A 219 -8.79 3.56 1.90
N ALA A 220 -10.03 3.77 1.46
CA ALA A 220 -11.22 3.08 1.98
C ALA A 220 -11.15 1.55 1.78
N LEU A 221 -10.50 1.06 0.72
CA LEU A 221 -10.28 -0.37 0.49
C LEU A 221 -9.14 -0.95 1.34
N SER A 222 -8.07 -0.19 1.53
CA SER A 222 -6.92 -0.62 2.32
C SER A 222 -7.17 -0.59 3.83
N LEU A 223 -8.09 0.24 4.30
CA LEU A 223 -8.31 0.44 5.74
C LEU A 223 -8.84 -0.82 6.44
N PRO A 224 -9.87 -1.53 5.95
CA PRO A 224 -10.35 -2.75 6.58
C PRO A 224 -9.31 -3.88 6.59
N THR A 225 -8.53 -4.05 5.51
CA THR A 225 -7.51 -5.11 5.44
C THR A 225 -6.36 -4.83 6.42
N ASN A 226 -5.88 -3.58 6.48
CA ASN A 226 -4.85 -3.16 7.43
C ASN A 226 -5.33 -3.24 8.89
N LEU A 227 -6.60 -2.87 9.16
CA LEU A 227 -7.18 -3.00 10.50
C LEU A 227 -7.30 -4.48 10.91
N GLY A 228 -7.67 -5.36 9.97
CA GLY A 228 -7.68 -6.79 10.19
C GLY A 228 -6.30 -7.34 10.55
N LEU A 229 -5.27 -6.98 9.79
CA LEU A 229 -3.87 -7.36 10.08
C LEU A 229 -3.42 -6.86 11.47
N ALA A 230 -3.68 -5.59 11.79
CA ALA A 230 -3.35 -5.03 13.11
C ALA A 230 -4.12 -5.72 14.25
N GLY A 231 -5.36 -6.12 14.02
CA GLY A 231 -6.15 -6.91 14.97
C GLY A 231 -5.55 -8.28 15.23
N VAL A 232 -5.05 -8.96 14.19
CA VAL A 232 -4.36 -10.26 14.33
C VAL A 232 -3.01 -10.11 15.04
N GLU A 233 -2.27 -9.04 14.77
CA GLU A 233 -1.03 -8.71 15.52
C GLU A 233 -1.33 -8.49 17.01
N ALA A 234 -2.35 -7.69 17.33
CA ALA A 234 -2.77 -7.47 18.71
C ALA A 234 -3.23 -8.77 19.39
N LEU A 235 -3.93 -9.65 18.66
CA LEU A 235 -4.34 -10.96 19.15
C LEU A 235 -3.12 -11.84 19.47
N PHE A 236 -2.10 -11.84 18.61
CA PHE A 236 -0.86 -12.58 18.84
C PHE A 236 -0.15 -12.09 20.11
N GLN A 237 -0.02 -10.77 20.28
CA GLN A 237 0.58 -10.17 21.47
C GLN A 237 -0.21 -10.55 22.74
N TYR A 238 -1.53 -10.44 22.70
CA TYR A 238 -2.38 -10.72 23.85
C TYR A 238 -2.42 -12.20 24.23
N ARG A 239 -2.51 -13.11 23.24
CA ARG A 239 -2.66 -14.55 23.49
C ARG A 239 -1.33 -15.26 23.66
N VAL A 240 -0.40 -15.07 22.73
CA VAL A 240 0.84 -15.86 22.64
C VAL A 240 1.91 -15.25 23.53
N VAL A 241 2.23 -13.97 23.31
CA VAL A 241 3.32 -13.29 24.02
C VAL A 241 3.02 -13.16 25.52
N SER A 242 1.79 -12.76 25.87
CA SER A 242 1.36 -12.70 27.28
C SER A 242 1.42 -14.05 27.99
N SER A 243 0.94 -15.13 27.34
CA SER A 243 0.97 -16.47 27.95
C SER A 243 2.40 -16.99 28.12
N TYR A 244 3.28 -16.71 27.16
CA TYR A 244 4.69 -17.08 27.24
C TYR A 244 5.40 -16.44 28.44
N TYR A 245 5.19 -15.13 28.67
CA TYR A 245 5.80 -14.44 29.81
C TYR A 245 5.22 -14.85 31.17
N LYS A 246 3.93 -15.21 31.22
CA LYS A 246 3.29 -15.67 32.46
C LYS A 246 3.67 -17.10 32.87
N GLY A 247 4.18 -17.91 31.93
CA GLY A 247 4.53 -19.30 32.19
C GLY A 247 3.32 -20.18 32.56
N ASP A 248 2.10 -19.77 32.18
CA ASP A 248 0.84 -20.35 32.66
C ASP A 248 0.35 -21.52 31.78
N ARG A 249 1.00 -21.78 30.64
CA ARG A 249 0.55 -22.75 29.64
C ARG A 249 1.72 -23.51 29.04
N ASP A 250 1.48 -24.75 28.63
CA ASP A 250 2.47 -25.58 27.94
C ASP A 250 2.94 -24.93 26.64
N ILE A 251 4.25 -25.02 26.39
CA ILE A 251 4.92 -24.43 25.21
C ILE A 251 4.29 -24.93 23.91
N THR A 252 3.88 -26.20 23.85
CA THR A 252 3.22 -26.80 22.68
C THR A 252 1.86 -26.17 22.39
N SER A 253 1.06 -25.91 23.43
CA SER A 253 -0.23 -25.22 23.29
C SER A 253 -0.05 -23.79 22.81
N ILE A 254 0.97 -23.08 23.32
CA ILE A 254 1.30 -21.72 22.91
C ILE A 254 1.76 -21.70 21.44
N ALA A 255 2.60 -22.65 21.04
CA ALA A 255 3.10 -22.76 19.67
C ALA A 255 1.98 -23.07 18.66
N LEU A 256 1.04 -23.95 19.01
CA LEU A 256 -0.11 -24.28 18.16
C LEU A 256 -1.03 -23.07 17.99
N GLU A 257 -1.36 -22.39 19.10
CA GLU A 257 -2.17 -21.16 19.06
C GLU A 257 -1.47 -20.06 18.24
N GLY A 258 -0.16 -19.87 18.42
CA GLY A 258 0.62 -18.93 17.63
C GLY A 258 0.67 -19.26 16.14
N THR A 259 0.77 -20.55 15.79
CA THR A 259 0.74 -21.01 14.40
C THR A 259 -0.63 -20.73 13.76
N PHE A 260 -1.71 -20.96 14.49
CA PHE A 260 -3.07 -20.64 14.02
C PHE A 260 -3.25 -19.14 13.78
N ILE A 261 -2.79 -18.29 14.72
CA ILE A 261 -2.85 -16.83 14.57
C ILE A 261 -1.98 -16.36 13.39
N ALA A 262 -0.78 -16.94 13.20
CA ALA A 262 0.07 -16.66 12.04
C ALA A 262 -0.59 -17.07 10.71
N TYR A 263 -1.35 -18.17 10.71
CA TYR A 263 -2.13 -18.59 9.56
C TYR A 263 -3.30 -17.63 9.27
N LEU A 264 -4.01 -17.14 10.30
CA LEU A 264 -5.00 -16.08 10.13
C LEU A 264 -4.36 -14.83 9.50
N TYR A 265 -3.18 -14.42 9.97
CA TYR A 265 -2.44 -13.29 9.37
C TYR A 265 -2.13 -13.54 7.89
N ALA A 266 -1.69 -14.75 7.55
CA ALA A 266 -1.44 -15.16 6.17
C ALA A 266 -2.68 -15.06 5.27
N LEU A 267 -3.87 -15.47 5.76
CA LEU A 267 -5.12 -15.33 5.01
C LEU A 267 -5.47 -13.86 4.74
N PHE A 268 -5.25 -12.97 5.71
CA PHE A 268 -5.46 -11.53 5.51
C PHE A 268 -4.49 -10.94 4.48
N LEU A 269 -3.22 -11.38 4.44
CA LEU A 269 -2.27 -10.96 3.39
C LEU A 269 -2.69 -11.40 1.98
N VAL A 270 -3.24 -12.62 1.86
CA VAL A 270 -3.79 -13.12 0.59
C VAL A 270 -5.01 -12.30 0.19
N LEU A 271 -5.93 -12.04 1.11
CA LEU A 271 -7.12 -11.23 0.87
C LEU A 271 -6.74 -9.80 0.45
N ASP A 272 -5.79 -9.16 1.15
CA ASP A 272 -5.26 -7.85 0.80
C ASP A 272 -4.70 -7.81 -0.63
N THR A 273 -3.99 -8.87 -1.03
CA THR A 273 -3.47 -8.99 -2.40
C THR A 273 -4.60 -9.08 -3.44
N ILE A 274 -5.67 -9.83 -3.15
CA ILE A 274 -6.86 -9.92 -4.02
C ILE A 274 -7.59 -8.57 -4.10
N VAL A 275 -7.78 -7.88 -2.97
CA VAL A 275 -8.42 -6.56 -2.91
C VAL A 275 -7.66 -5.56 -3.77
N ASN A 276 -6.34 -5.46 -3.58
CA ASN A 276 -5.51 -4.55 -4.35
C ASN A 276 -5.51 -4.92 -5.85
N PHE A 277 -5.54 -6.21 -6.20
CA PHE A 277 -5.60 -6.65 -7.59
C PHE A 277 -6.92 -6.25 -8.28
N LEU A 278 -8.05 -6.47 -7.61
CA LEU A 278 -9.36 -6.09 -8.16
C LEU A 278 -9.52 -4.58 -8.23
N PHE A 279 -8.98 -3.85 -7.25
CA PHE A 279 -8.91 -2.38 -7.30
C PHE A 279 -8.12 -1.91 -8.53
N TYR A 280 -6.92 -2.46 -8.76
CA TYR A 280 -6.13 -2.18 -9.95
C TYR A 280 -6.92 -2.43 -11.24
N GLN A 281 -7.60 -3.59 -11.35
CA GLN A 281 -8.41 -3.92 -12.51
C GLN A 281 -9.55 -2.90 -12.72
N SER A 282 -10.24 -2.50 -11.66
CA SER A 282 -11.29 -1.48 -11.75
C SER A 282 -10.74 -0.13 -12.18
N CYS A 283 -9.55 0.26 -11.72
CA CYS A 283 -8.90 1.48 -12.17
C CYS A 283 -8.53 1.46 -13.66
N VAL A 284 -7.89 0.39 -14.13
CA VAL A 284 -7.51 0.25 -15.55
C VAL A 284 -8.74 0.30 -16.46
N LYS A 285 -9.83 -0.39 -16.09
CA LYS A 285 -11.08 -0.36 -16.86
C LYS A 285 -11.65 1.05 -16.99
N ASN A 286 -11.66 1.81 -15.89
CA ASN A 286 -12.15 3.19 -15.92
C ASN A 286 -11.28 4.10 -16.80
N ASP A 287 -9.95 3.90 -16.82
CA ASP A 287 -9.04 4.70 -17.67
C ASP A 287 -9.26 4.41 -19.16
N GLU A 288 -9.43 3.15 -19.54
CA GLU A 288 -9.69 2.76 -20.94
C GLU A 288 -11.07 3.25 -21.41
N GLU A 289 -12.12 3.13 -20.58
CA GLU A 289 -13.44 3.68 -20.89
C GLU A 289 -13.40 5.22 -21.07
N GLN A 290 -12.57 5.91 -20.29
CA GLN A 290 -12.40 7.36 -20.40
C GLN A 290 -11.61 7.79 -21.65
N LYS A 291 -10.73 6.93 -22.19
CA LYS A 291 -10.06 7.17 -23.47
C LYS A 291 -11.03 7.00 -24.63
N ILE A 292 -11.79 5.91 -24.65
CA ILE A 292 -12.79 5.63 -25.71
C ILE A 292 -13.83 6.76 -25.77
N GLY A 293 -14.36 7.19 -24.62
CA GLY A 293 -15.31 8.30 -24.59
C GLY A 293 -14.74 9.63 -25.10
N ARG A 294 -13.43 9.88 -24.97
CA ARG A 294 -12.77 11.05 -25.55
C ARG A 294 -12.54 10.88 -27.06
N GLU A 295 -12.12 9.71 -27.51
CA GLU A 295 -11.94 9.43 -28.94
C GLU A 295 -13.25 9.57 -29.71
N ASP A 296 -14.37 9.10 -29.14
CA ASP A 296 -15.71 9.28 -29.72
C ASP A 296 -16.11 10.77 -29.81
N GLU A 297 -15.73 11.59 -28.83
CA GLU A 297 -16.03 13.04 -28.77
C GLU A 297 -15.19 13.87 -29.76
N TYR A 298 -13.98 13.41 -30.12
CA TYR A 298 -13.10 14.07 -31.09
C TYR A 298 -13.10 13.43 -32.49
N SER A 299 -13.85 12.34 -32.72
CA SER A 299 -13.93 11.71 -34.03
C SER A 299 -14.85 12.46 -34.99
N ILE A 300 -14.29 13.28 -35.88
CA ILE A 300 -15.01 13.78 -37.05
C ILE A 300 -15.14 12.62 -38.04
N LYS A 301 -16.31 11.99 -38.10
CA LYS A 301 -16.65 11.02 -39.16
C LYS A 301 -16.79 11.77 -40.49
N ILE A 302 -15.76 11.71 -41.34
CA ILE A 302 -15.85 12.15 -42.74
C ILE A 302 -16.55 11.04 -43.53
N GLN A 303 -17.81 11.26 -43.86
CA GLN A 303 -18.58 10.37 -44.72
C GLN A 303 -18.43 10.88 -46.16
N ILE A 304 -17.60 10.21 -46.96
CA ILE A 304 -17.47 10.53 -48.39
C ILE A 304 -18.67 9.89 -49.11
N SER A 305 -19.63 10.72 -49.51
CA SER A 305 -20.71 10.31 -50.41
C SER A 305 -20.21 10.45 -51.83
N GLU A 306 -19.99 9.33 -52.52
CA GLU A 306 -19.81 9.32 -53.98
C GLU A 306 -21.16 9.60 -54.65
N THR A 307 -21.46 10.88 -54.82
CA THR A 307 -22.40 11.35 -55.85
C THR A 307 -21.79 12.59 -56.49
N GLU A 308 -21.88 12.66 -57.82
CA GLU A 308 -21.05 13.42 -58.77
C GLU A 308 -21.02 14.96 -58.65
N ASN A 309 -21.32 15.53 -57.50
CA ASN A 309 -21.05 16.94 -57.20
C ASN A 309 -20.47 17.02 -55.78
N THR A 310 -19.14 17.12 -55.68
CA THR A 310 -18.37 17.10 -54.42
C THR A 310 -18.78 18.24 -53.49
N LYS A 311 -19.69 17.96 -52.56
CA LYS A 311 -19.93 18.75 -51.36
C LYS A 311 -19.38 17.99 -50.15
N ILE A 312 -18.25 18.44 -49.62
CA ILE A 312 -17.67 17.92 -48.38
C ILE A 312 -18.54 18.42 -47.23
N CYS A 313 -19.31 17.53 -46.61
CA CYS A 313 -20.17 17.88 -45.48
C CYS A 313 -19.47 17.49 -44.17
N ILE A 314 -18.90 18.47 -43.46
CA ILE A 314 -18.30 18.26 -42.13
C ILE A 314 -19.43 18.32 -41.10
N LYS A 315 -19.82 17.16 -40.55
CA LYS A 315 -20.79 17.09 -39.46
C LYS A 315 -20.04 17.18 -38.12
N GLY A 316 -20.06 18.36 -37.50
CA GLY A 316 -19.57 18.57 -36.13
C GLY A 316 -20.64 18.25 -35.06
N PRO A 317 -20.25 18.15 -33.78
CA PRO A 317 -21.19 18.01 -32.66
C PRO A 317 -22.09 19.25 -32.53
N LYS A 318 -23.34 19.02 -32.09
CA LYS A 318 -24.46 20.01 -32.05
C LYS A 318 -24.22 21.28 -31.21
N SER A 319 -23.07 21.43 -30.54
CA SER A 319 -22.75 22.61 -29.72
C SER A 319 -22.12 23.77 -30.51
N PHE A 320 -21.98 23.67 -31.83
CA PHE A 320 -21.41 24.71 -32.69
C PHE A 320 -22.38 25.26 -33.75
N GLN A 321 -23.69 25.04 -33.59
CA GLN A 321 -24.72 25.54 -34.52
C GLN A 321 -25.33 26.90 -34.14
N GLU A 322 -24.82 27.59 -33.12
CA GLU A 322 -25.34 28.92 -32.69
C GLU A 322 -24.41 30.11 -32.99
N ILE A 323 -23.34 29.96 -33.79
CA ILE A 323 -22.48 31.11 -34.16
C ILE A 323 -22.20 31.18 -35.68
N LEU A 324 -23.22 30.94 -36.51
CA LEU A 324 -23.17 31.34 -37.93
C LEU A 324 -24.56 31.61 -38.48
#